data_AF-A0A925VM41-F1
#
_entry.id   AF-A0A925VM41-F1
#
_cell.length_a   1.000
_cell.length_b   1.000
_cell.length_c   1.000
_cell.angle_alpha   90.00
_cell.angle_beta   90.00
_cell.angle_gamma   90.00
#
_symmetry.space_group_name_H-M   'P 1'
#
loop_
_entity.id
_entity.type
_entity.pdbx_description
1 polymer ?
#
loop_
_entity_poly.entity_id
_entity_poly.type
_entity_poly.pdbx_seq_one_letter_code
_entity_poly.pdbx_strand_id
1 'polypeptide(L)' 'MPEEITLDQVKAAIIRLEQERESIFGDDKVTAEEHPRLAAIEHELPRLWDMRRRLEAARDAGLDHVPVARPSVDPNDMVG' A
#
# COMPACT_ATOMS: atom_id res chain seq x y z
N MET A 1 14.20 11.79 -11.10
CA MET A 1 14.82 11.21 -9.88
C MET A 1 13.79 10.28 -9.26
N PRO A 2 14.09 9.03 -8.93
CA PRO A 2 13.13 8.19 -8.23
C PRO A 2 12.91 8.81 -6.85
N GLU A 3 11.72 9.36 -6.61
CA GLU A 3 11.28 9.79 -5.29
C GLU A 3 11.31 8.57 -4.37
N GLU A 4 12.17 8.63 -3.36
CA GLU A 4 12.26 7.61 -2.31
C GLU A 4 10.96 7.63 -1.52
N ILE A 5 10.36 6.45 -1.34
CA ILE A 5 9.19 6.32 -0.49
C ILE A 5 9.61 6.22 0.97
N THR A 6 9.09 7.14 1.78
CA THR A 6 9.39 7.21 3.21
C THR A 6 8.50 6.26 4.00
N LEU A 7 8.93 5.91 5.22
CA LEU A 7 8.15 5.07 6.13
C LEU A 7 6.74 5.66 6.39
N ASP A 8 6.63 6.98 6.51
CA ASP A 8 5.34 7.66 6.69
C ASP A 8 4.44 7.54 5.46
N GLN A 9 5.02 7.62 4.25
CA GLN A 9 4.27 7.38 3.01
C GLN A 9 3.77 5.94 2.91
N VAL A 10 4.59 4.94 3.29
CA VAL A 10 4.15 3.54 3.34
C VAL A 10 3.03 3.35 4.36
N LYS A 11 3.15 3.95 5.56
CA LYS A 11 2.09 3.88 6.58
C LYS A 11 0.79 4.52 6.10
N ALA A 12 0.87 5.69 5.46
CA ALA A 12 -0.30 6.35 4.90
C ALA A 12 -0.96 5.52 3.78
N ALA A 13 -0.16 4.88 2.92
CA ALA A 13 -0.66 3.99 1.87
C ALA A 13 -1.38 2.76 2.45
N ILE A 14 -0.81 2.12 3.49
CA ILE A 14 -1.46 1.00 4.19
C ILE A 14 -2.81 1.45 4.76
N ILE A 15 -2.85 2.56 5.51
CA ILE A 15 -4.08 3.06 6.14
C ILE A 15 -5.14 3.34 5.07
N ARG A 16 -4.77 3.98 3.95
CA ARG A 16 -5.69 4.27 2.86
C ARG A 16 -6.28 2.98 2.25
N LEU A 17 -5.44 1.99 1.95
CA LEU A 17 -5.89 0.73 1.36
C LEU A 17 -6.72 -0.11 2.33
N GLU A 18 -6.42 -0.08 3.64
CA GLU A 18 -7.23 -0.74 4.66
C GLU A 18 -8.61 -0.07 4.81
N GLN A 19 -8.68 1.26 4.77
CA GLN A 19 -9.94 2.01 4.77
C GLN A 19 -10.77 1.72 3.51
N GLU A 20 -10.13 1.64 2.35
CA GLU A 20 -10.80 1.31 1.09
C GLU A 20 -11.35 -0.12 1.11
N ARG A 21 -10.55 -1.08 1.62
CA ARG A 21 -11.00 -2.46 1.85
C ARG A 21 -12.20 -2.50 2.79
N GLU A 22 -12.15 -1.79 3.92
CA GLU A 22 -13.25 -1.72 4.88
C GLU A 22 -14.50 -1.07 4.28
N SER A 23 -14.36 -0.03 3.44
CA SER A 23 -15.47 0.59 2.72
C SER A 23 -16.13 -0.38 1.74
N ILE A 24 -15.36 -1.18 1.01
CA ILE A 24 -15.87 -2.20 0.07
C ILE A 24 -16.66 -3.29 0.83
N PHE A 25 -16.21 -3.69 2.02
CA PHE A 25 -16.93 -4.65 2.86
C PHE A 25 -18.12 -4.03 3.59
N GLY A 26 -18.07 -2.73 3.92
CA GLY A 26 -19.11 -2.01 4.65
C GLY A 26 -20.42 -1.81 3.87
N ASP A 27 -20.38 -1.86 2.54
CA ASP A 27 -21.58 -1.75 1.68
C ASP A 27 -22.31 -3.10 1.51
N ASP A 28 -21.82 -4.19 2.15
CA ASP A 28 -22.38 -5.57 2.16
C ASP A 28 -22.64 -6.18 0.77
N LYS A 29 -22.21 -5.49 -0.29
CA LYS A 29 -22.32 -5.86 -1.70
C LYS A 29 -21.06 -5.43 -2.42
N VAL A 30 -20.08 -6.33 -2.49
CA VAL A 30 -18.97 -6.17 -3.43
C VAL A 30 -19.52 -6.30 -4.84
N THR A 31 -19.60 -5.20 -5.57
CA THR A 31 -20.05 -5.21 -6.98
C THR A 31 -18.99 -5.90 -7.86
N ALA A 32 -19.39 -6.34 -9.05
CA ALA A 32 -18.47 -6.93 -10.02
C ALA A 32 -17.31 -5.99 -10.41
N GLU A 33 -17.50 -4.68 -10.25
CA GLU A 33 -16.49 -3.64 -10.50
C GLU A 33 -15.53 -3.44 -9.31
N GLU A 34 -15.97 -3.73 -8.08
CA GLU A 34 -15.15 -3.66 -6.87
C GLU A 34 -14.33 -4.92 -6.62
N HIS A 35 -14.76 -6.06 -7.17
CA HIS A 35 -14.01 -7.32 -7.11
C HIS A 35 -12.54 -7.22 -7.59
N PRO A 36 -12.23 -6.64 -8.76
CA PRO A 36 -10.83 -6.48 -9.19
C PRO A 36 -10.06 -5.45 -8.33
N ARG A 37 -10.72 -4.42 -7.80
CA ARG A 37 -10.10 -3.45 -6.87
C ARG A 37 -9.72 -4.12 -5.54
N LEU A 38 -10.64 -4.89 -4.97
CA LEU A 38 -10.40 -5.64 -3.75
C LEU A 38 -9.25 -6.64 -3.93
N ALA A 39 -9.21 -7.37 -5.05
CA ALA A 39 -8.12 -8.27 -5.36
C ALA A 39 -6.77 -7.56 -5.49
N ALA A 40 -6.74 -6.35 -6.07
CA ALA A 40 -5.53 -5.54 -6.15
C ALA A 40 -5.07 -5.06 -4.76
N ILE A 41 -6.00 -4.59 -3.92
CA ILE A 41 -5.74 -4.18 -2.53
C ILE A 41 -5.17 -5.36 -1.72
N GLU A 42 -5.77 -6.54 -1.83
CA GLU A 42 -5.33 -7.76 -1.13
C GLU A 42 -3.95 -8.23 -1.59
N HIS A 43 -3.57 -7.97 -2.84
CA HIS A 43 -2.24 -8.27 -3.35
C HIS A 43 -1.19 -7.22 -2.97
N GLU A 44 -1.57 -5.94 -2.84
CA GLU A 44 -0.66 -4.85 -2.54
C GLU A 44 -0.39 -4.67 -1.04
N LEU A 45 -1.39 -4.89 -0.17
CA LEU A 45 -1.24 -4.78 1.28
C LEU A 45 -0.05 -5.60 1.84
N PRO A 46 0.13 -6.89 1.47
CA PRO A 46 1.29 -7.66 1.90
C PRO A 46 2.64 -7.05 1.48
N ARG A 47 2.72 -6.46 0.29
CA ARG A 47 3.94 -5.81 -0.21
C ARG A 47 4.28 -4.57 0.61
N LEU A 48 3.28 -3.75 0.92
CA LEU A 48 3.45 -2.56 1.76
C LEU A 48 3.80 -2.90 3.19
N TRP A 49 3.20 -3.94 3.77
CA TRP A 49 3.56 -4.43 5.11
C TRP A 49 5.00 -4.94 5.18
N ASP A 50 5.46 -5.67 4.17
CA ASP A 50 6.85 -6.12 4.09
C ASP A 50 7.81 -4.92 3.91
N MET A 51 7.43 -3.95 3.08
CA MET A 51 8.19 -2.73 2.89
C MET A 51 8.33 -1.91 4.16
N ARG A 52 7.23 -1.73 4.90
CA ARG A 52 7.22 -1.08 6.20
C ARG A 52 8.19 -1.77 7.15
N ARG A 53 8.16 -3.10 7.22
CA ARG A 53 9.06 -3.88 8.08
C ARG A 53 10.53 -3.66 7.71
N ARG A 54 10.87 -3.62 6.42
CA ARG A 54 12.24 -3.35 5.95
C ARG A 54 12.71 -1.94 6.30
N LEU A 55 11.84 -0.95 6.11
CA LEU A 55 12.12 0.44 6.46
C LEU A 55 12.27 0.65 7.97
N GLU A 56 11.41 0.03 8.78
CA GLU A 56 11.51 0.05 10.24
C GLU A 56 12.80 -0.63 10.72
N ALA A 57 13.14 -1.80 10.19
CA ALA A 57 14.38 -2.51 10.53
C ALA A 57 15.64 -1.72 10.16
N ALA A 58 15.64 -1.02 9.03
CA ALA A 58 16.78 -0.21 8.63
C ALA A 58 16.93 1.06 9.45
N ARG A 59 15.80 1.73 9.77
CA ARG A 59 15.79 2.85 10.71
C ARG A 59 16.34 2.41 12.08
N ASP A 60 15.93 1.26 12.58
CA ASP A 60 16.44 0.71 13.86
C ASP A 60 17.92 0.34 13.78
N ALA A 61 18.41 -0.07 12.62
CA ALA A 61 19.83 -0.32 12.36
C ALA A 61 20.67 0.97 12.16
N GLY A 62 20.06 2.15 12.22
CA GLY A 62 20.72 3.44 11.94
C GLY A 62 21.09 3.63 10.47
N LEU A 63 20.47 2.87 9.57
CA LEU A 63 20.56 3.05 8.13
C LEU A 63 19.43 4.00 7.71
N ASP A 64 19.78 5.25 7.41
CA ASP A 64 18.79 6.29 7.05
C ASP A 64 17.98 5.95 5.79
N HIS A 65 18.50 5.07 4.91
CA HIS A 65 17.87 4.74 3.64
C HIS A 65 18.00 3.25 3.28
N VAL A 66 16.85 2.59 3.05
CA VAL A 66 16.80 1.35 2.27
C VAL A 66 16.33 1.74 0.88
N PRO A 67 17.04 1.35 -0.19
CA PRO A 67 16.51 1.50 -1.53
C PRO A 67 15.33 0.54 -1.67
N VAL A 68 14.13 1.04 -1.43
CA VAL A 68 12.92 0.27 -1.66
C VAL A 68 12.23 0.76 -2.93
N ALA A 69 11.98 -0.18 -3.84
CA ALA A 69 11.22 0.09 -5.06
C ALA A 69 9.84 0.63 -4.67
N ARG A 70 9.37 1.68 -5.35
CA ARG A 70 8.03 2.22 -5.10
C ARG A 70 6.98 1.09 -5.22
N PRO A 71 5.92 1.12 -4.41
CA PRO A 71 4.66 0.48 -4.74
C PRO A 71 4.31 0.94 -6.16
N SER A 72 4.20 -0.01 -7.08
CA SER A 72 4.02 0.25 -8.51
C SER A 72 2.60 0.65 -8.88
N VAL A 73 1.75 0.94 -7.90
CA VAL A 73 0.33 1.22 -8.07
C VAL A 73 -0.02 2.49 -7.33
N ASP A 74 -0.19 3.56 -8.10
CA ASP A 74 -0.92 4.74 -7.64
C ASP A 74 -2.42 4.38 -7.69
N PRO A 75 -3.17 4.43 -6.58
CA PRO A 75 -4.58 4.02 -6.57
C PRO A 75 -5.45 4.80 -7.56
N ASN A 76 -5.03 6.02 -7.92
CA ASN A 76 -5.70 6.85 -8.94
C ASN A 76 -5.49 6.35 -10.38
N ASP A 77 -4.47 5.54 -10.64
CA ASP A 77 -4.22 4.93 -11.96
C ASP A 77 -5.08 3.67 -12.19
N MET A 78 -5.90 3.27 -11.21
CA MET A 78 -6.79 2.11 -11.28
C MET A 78 -8.21 2.44 -11.77
N VAL A 79 -8.39 3.59 -12.43
CA VAL A 79 -9.64 4.00 -13.06
C VAL A 79 -9.45 4.09 -14.57
N GLY A 80 -9.89 3.05 -15.28
CA GLY A 80 -9.99 2.98 -16.73
C GLY A 80 -11.11 2.05 -17.13
#